data_AF-A0AA92S4Z2-F1
#
_entry.id   AF-A0AA92S4Z2-F1
#
_cell.length_a   1.000
_cell.length_b   1.000
_cell.length_c   1.000
_cell.angle_alpha   90.00
_cell.angle_beta   90.00
_cell.angle_gamma   90.00
#
_symmetry.space_group_name_H-M   'P 1'
#
loop_
_entity.id
_entity.type
_entity.pdbx_description
1 polymer ?
#
loop_
_entity_poly.entity_id
_entity_poly.type
_entity_poly.pdbx_seq_one_letter_code
_entity_poly.pdbx_strand_id
1 'polypeptide(L)'
;MDKKAKQILMKTFWSSKGWNSAPYDFSGEDFEYAKSKGLMFDPLTICHEECINKIIALHEKVTKEQVAAAFLHSLSTRKVYLRSALSSWALTQSLTAHSFESNVGKYINPENGTYFAMYGDCHLCDRYHMASREQYTNEDLNVLNFERIKWGGIRLNYLLYVMLDLELISKEENLSVQEEDVAILRHVLAIIASSEPTDAARQLEKRLHGVFPSSKNERDVFMEILASAGILAPSKDRPGRGGKNDFFAVVNWRGEDSYSEQAVQNFFGPWL
;
A
#
# COMPACT_ATOMS: atom_id res chain seq x y z
N MET A 1 -16.06 7.10 8.80
CA MET A 1 -15.13 6.75 9.90
C MET A 1 -15.49 7.51 11.17
N ASP A 2 -15.60 6.83 12.31
CA ASP A 2 -15.89 7.44 13.61
C ASP A 2 -14.75 8.38 14.08
N LYS A 3 -15.10 9.61 14.48
CA LYS A 3 -14.11 10.64 14.82
C LYS A 3 -13.37 10.34 16.13
N LYS A 4 -14.06 9.83 17.16
CA LYS A 4 -13.45 9.53 18.47
C LYS A 4 -12.50 8.35 18.34
N ALA A 5 -12.94 7.26 17.70
CA ALA A 5 -12.10 6.09 17.48
C ALA A 5 -10.86 6.40 16.63
N LYS A 6 -11.00 7.24 15.59
CA LYS A 6 -9.85 7.72 14.82
C LYS A 6 -8.88 8.50 15.69
N GLN A 7 -9.38 9.39 16.55
CA GLN A 7 -8.53 10.18 17.44
C GLN A 7 -7.77 9.30 18.43
N ILE A 8 -8.41 8.26 18.98
CA ILE A 8 -7.77 7.29 19.86
C ILE A 8 -6.60 6.61 19.14
N LEU A 9 -6.87 5.97 18.00
CA LEU A 9 -5.83 5.32 17.19
C LEU A 9 -4.67 6.26 16.85
N MET A 10 -4.96 7.48 16.40
CA MET A 10 -3.94 8.46 16.06
C MET A 10 -3.07 8.86 17.26
N LYS A 11 -3.69 9.04 18.43
CA LYS A 11 -2.98 9.41 19.67
C LYS A 11 -2.16 8.27 20.25
N THR A 12 -2.52 7.01 20.00
CA THR A 12 -1.74 5.85 20.42
C THR A 12 -0.35 5.87 19.78
N PHE A 13 -0.27 6.16 18.48
CA PHE A 13 0.98 6.05 17.72
C PHE A 13 1.71 7.38 17.47
N TRP A 14 1.01 8.52 17.51
CA TRP A 14 1.56 9.79 17.01
C TRP A 14 1.22 11.00 17.86
N SER A 15 2.21 11.88 18.01
CA SER A 15 2.08 13.20 18.61
C SER A 15 2.71 14.29 17.72
N SER A 16 2.68 15.54 18.16
CA SER A 16 3.41 16.62 17.48
C SER A 16 4.93 16.40 17.43
N LYS A 17 5.47 15.52 18.29
CA LYS A 17 6.89 15.16 18.34
C LYS A 17 7.26 13.95 17.46
N GLY A 18 6.29 13.35 16.77
CA GLY A 18 6.49 12.15 15.95
C GLY A 18 5.88 10.90 16.57
N TRP A 19 6.51 9.74 16.34
CA TRP A 19 6.10 8.47 16.93
C TRP A 19 6.13 8.53 18.45
N ASN A 20 5.12 7.93 19.08
CA ASN A 20 5.15 7.69 20.52
C ASN A 20 6.05 6.48 20.84
N SER A 21 6.60 6.46 22.06
CA SER A 21 7.44 5.34 22.51
C SER A 21 6.61 4.09 22.77
N ALA A 22 7.10 2.95 22.29
CA ALA A 22 6.61 1.63 22.68
C ALA A 22 7.04 1.29 24.14
N PRO A 23 6.33 0.38 24.84
CA PRO A 23 5.14 -0.36 24.40
C PRO A 23 3.88 0.52 24.37
N TYR A 24 2.98 0.23 23.43
CA TYR A 24 1.68 0.89 23.35
C TYR A 24 0.68 0.25 24.33
N ASP A 25 -0.24 1.06 24.86
CA ASP A 25 -1.30 0.58 25.74
C ASP A 25 -2.52 0.13 24.92
N PHE A 26 -2.83 -1.16 25.00
CA PHE A 26 -3.98 -1.80 24.35
C PHE A 26 -4.96 -2.30 25.41
N SER A 27 -5.45 -1.39 26.25
CA SER A 27 -6.39 -1.69 27.31
C SER A 27 -7.33 -0.52 27.60
N GLY A 28 -8.37 -0.77 28.41
CA GLY A 28 -9.29 0.26 28.89
C GLY A 28 -10.38 0.67 27.91
N GLU A 29 -11.21 1.62 28.34
CA GLU A 29 -12.44 2.01 27.65
C GLU A 29 -12.19 2.60 26.25
N ASP A 30 -11.11 3.35 26.06
CA ASP A 30 -10.79 3.94 24.76
C ASP A 30 -10.36 2.88 23.74
N PHE A 31 -9.58 1.88 24.14
CA PHE A 31 -9.22 0.75 23.27
C PHE A 31 -10.46 -0.04 22.86
N GLU A 32 -11.30 -0.42 23.82
CA GLU A 32 -12.54 -1.15 23.55
C GLU A 32 -13.52 -0.34 22.70
N TYR A 33 -13.60 0.98 22.92
CA TYR A 33 -14.38 1.87 22.07
C TYR A 33 -13.84 1.88 20.63
N ALA A 34 -12.53 2.06 20.42
CA ALA A 34 -11.95 2.09 19.08
C ALA A 34 -12.08 0.74 18.35
N LYS A 35 -11.97 -0.38 19.08
CA LYS A 35 -12.28 -1.73 18.58
C LYS A 35 -13.73 -1.86 18.13
N SER A 36 -14.68 -1.42 18.95
CA SER A 36 -16.12 -1.47 18.60
C SER A 36 -16.47 -0.70 17.32
N LYS A 37 -15.61 0.24 16.91
CA LYS A 37 -15.75 1.02 15.67
C LYS A 37 -14.94 0.47 14.49
N GLY A 38 -14.24 -0.66 14.68
CA GLY A 38 -13.43 -1.31 13.65
C GLY A 38 -12.14 -0.58 13.30
N LEU A 39 -11.62 0.25 14.22
CA LEU A 39 -10.40 1.04 14.00
C LEU A 39 -9.19 0.49 14.75
N MET A 40 -9.44 -0.25 15.82
CA MET A 40 -8.42 -1.02 16.53
C MET A 40 -8.82 -2.49 16.60
N PHE A 41 -7.86 -3.36 16.90
CA PHE A 41 -7.94 -4.80 16.83
C PHE A 41 -7.14 -5.42 17.96
N ASP A 42 -7.60 -6.59 18.41
CA ASP A 42 -6.79 -7.45 19.26
C ASP A 42 -5.55 -7.95 18.50
N PRO A 43 -4.44 -8.26 19.19
CA PRO A 43 -3.26 -8.84 18.56
C PRO A 43 -3.60 -10.10 17.76
N LEU A 44 -3.07 -10.19 16.55
CA LEU A 44 -3.36 -11.29 15.64
C LEU A 44 -2.28 -12.37 15.72
N THR A 45 -2.70 -13.62 15.89
CA THR A 45 -1.87 -14.79 15.63
C THR A 45 -2.50 -15.58 14.48
N ILE A 46 -1.75 -15.80 13.41
CA ILE A 46 -2.21 -16.45 12.17
C ILE A 46 -1.01 -17.08 11.45
N CYS A 47 -1.18 -18.22 10.79
CA CYS A 47 -0.12 -18.76 9.93
C CYS A 47 -0.16 -18.16 8.51
N HIS A 48 0.90 -18.41 7.74
CA HIS A 48 1.01 -18.01 6.34
C HIS A 48 -0.20 -18.44 5.50
N GLU A 49 -0.53 -19.73 5.50
CA GLU A 49 -1.58 -20.33 4.66
C GLU A 49 -2.97 -19.77 5.01
N GLU A 50 -3.26 -19.59 6.29
CA GLU A 50 -4.51 -18.97 6.73
C GLU A 50 -4.63 -17.53 6.20
N CYS A 51 -3.54 -16.77 6.21
CA CYS A 51 -3.51 -15.42 5.66
C CYS A 51 -3.73 -15.42 4.13
N ILE A 52 -3.06 -16.32 3.40
CA ILE A 52 -3.25 -16.49 1.95
C ILE A 52 -4.70 -16.84 1.62
N ASN A 53 -5.28 -17.81 2.34
CA ASN A 53 -6.66 -18.24 2.11
C ASN A 53 -7.66 -17.11 2.40
N LYS A 54 -7.42 -16.29 3.42
CA LYS A 54 -8.23 -15.08 3.69
C LYS A 54 -8.14 -14.07 2.55
N ILE A 55 -6.96 -13.80 2.02
CA ILE A 55 -6.77 -12.88 0.88
C ILE A 55 -7.53 -13.39 -0.34
N ILE A 56 -7.42 -14.69 -0.65
CA ILE A 56 -8.14 -15.30 -1.78
C ILE A 56 -9.65 -15.17 -1.60
N ALA A 57 -10.18 -15.46 -0.41
CA ALA A 57 -11.60 -15.29 -0.11
C ALA A 57 -12.05 -13.82 -0.17
N LEU A 58 -11.16 -12.86 0.09
CA LEU A 58 -11.45 -11.42 -0.05
C LEU A 58 -11.56 -11.00 -1.51
N HIS A 59 -10.82 -11.63 -2.45
CA HIS A 59 -10.97 -11.38 -3.89
C HIS A 59 -12.34 -11.79 -4.44
N GLU A 60 -13.08 -12.66 -3.75
CA GLU A 60 -14.48 -12.96 -4.09
C GLU A 60 -15.45 -11.81 -3.73
N LYS A 61 -15.03 -10.92 -2.82
CA LYS A 61 -15.86 -9.83 -2.28
C LYS A 61 -15.43 -8.45 -2.77
N VAL A 62 -14.13 -8.28 -3.02
CA VAL A 62 -13.51 -7.01 -3.39
C VAL A 62 -13.15 -7.05 -4.87
N THR A 63 -13.82 -6.21 -5.66
CA THR A 63 -13.57 -6.14 -7.11
C THR A 63 -12.47 -5.14 -7.44
N LYS A 64 -11.89 -5.30 -8.64
CA LYS A 64 -10.96 -4.32 -9.23
C LYS A 64 -11.59 -2.93 -9.31
N GLU A 65 -12.84 -2.86 -9.75
CA GLU A 65 -13.58 -1.61 -9.91
C GLU A 65 -13.81 -0.94 -8.55
N GLN A 66 -14.05 -1.71 -7.48
CA GLN A 66 -14.20 -1.16 -6.14
C GLN A 66 -12.92 -0.50 -5.64
N VAL A 67 -11.76 -1.15 -5.79
CA VAL A 67 -10.48 -0.59 -5.33
C VAL A 67 -10.01 0.59 -6.20
N ALA A 68 -10.29 0.55 -7.50
CA ALA A 68 -10.02 1.67 -8.40
C ALA A 68 -10.91 2.88 -8.08
N ALA A 69 -12.20 2.65 -7.83
CA ALA A 69 -13.12 3.69 -7.37
C ALA A 69 -12.72 4.26 -6.02
N ALA A 70 -12.26 3.43 -5.08
CA ALA A 70 -11.77 3.85 -3.78
C ALA A 70 -10.55 4.76 -3.89
N PHE A 71 -9.60 4.38 -4.75
CA PHE A 71 -8.41 5.17 -5.03
C PHE A 71 -8.77 6.53 -5.63
N LEU A 72 -9.61 6.56 -6.66
CA LEU A 72 -10.09 7.79 -7.31
C LEU A 72 -10.84 8.68 -6.31
N HIS A 73 -11.82 8.13 -5.60
CA HIS A 73 -12.61 8.86 -4.60
C HIS A 73 -11.73 9.50 -3.51
N SER A 74 -10.58 8.90 -3.19
CA SER A 74 -9.65 9.46 -2.20
C SER A 74 -8.96 10.76 -2.63
N LEU A 75 -8.95 11.07 -3.93
CA LEU A 75 -8.18 12.17 -4.52
C LEU A 75 -8.78 13.52 -4.14
N SER A 76 -10.08 13.72 -4.39
CA SER A 76 -10.78 14.94 -3.99
C SER A 76 -11.18 14.93 -2.50
N THR A 77 -11.60 13.77 -1.97
CA THR A 77 -12.22 13.71 -0.64
C THR A 77 -11.24 13.66 0.54
N ARG A 78 -9.93 13.52 0.28
CA ARG A 78 -8.91 13.34 1.32
C ARG A 78 -9.12 12.11 2.21
N LYS A 79 -9.94 11.14 1.78
CA LYS A 79 -10.06 9.82 2.42
C LYS A 79 -8.84 8.95 2.09
N VAL A 80 -7.68 9.40 2.55
CA VAL A 80 -6.35 8.83 2.26
C VAL A 80 -6.28 7.32 2.56
N TYR A 81 -7.02 6.86 3.57
CA TYR A 81 -7.13 5.45 3.93
C TYR A 81 -7.71 4.52 2.85
N LEU A 82 -8.31 5.07 1.79
CA LEU A 82 -8.86 4.29 0.68
C LEU A 82 -7.83 3.97 -0.42
N ARG A 83 -6.64 4.58 -0.39
CA ARG A 83 -5.68 4.53 -1.51
C ARG A 83 -5.03 3.17 -1.68
N SER A 84 -4.53 2.58 -0.60
CA SER A 84 -3.66 1.40 -0.65
C SER A 84 -4.35 0.13 -1.09
N ALA A 85 -5.69 0.07 -0.96
CA ALA A 85 -6.48 -1.05 -1.43
C ALA A 85 -6.21 -1.38 -2.92
N LEU A 86 -5.91 -0.37 -3.74
CA LEU A 86 -5.50 -0.57 -5.14
C LEU A 86 -4.23 -1.43 -5.24
N SER A 87 -3.18 -1.09 -4.49
CA SER A 87 -1.94 -1.87 -4.48
C SER A 87 -2.13 -3.25 -3.87
N SER A 88 -2.88 -3.36 -2.77
CA SER A 88 -3.16 -4.64 -2.11
C SER A 88 -3.89 -5.61 -3.05
N TRP A 89 -4.87 -5.11 -3.80
CA TRP A 89 -5.57 -5.91 -4.81
C TRP A 89 -4.65 -6.25 -5.98
N ALA A 90 -3.92 -5.27 -6.53
CA ALA A 90 -3.06 -5.47 -7.69
C ALA A 90 -1.94 -6.50 -7.45
N LEU A 91 -1.32 -6.47 -6.26
CA LEU A 91 -0.25 -7.41 -5.87
C LEU A 91 -0.76 -8.84 -5.65
N THR A 92 -2.04 -9.02 -5.33
CA THR A 92 -2.58 -10.32 -4.91
C THR A 92 -3.66 -10.90 -5.82
N GLN A 93 -4.10 -10.19 -6.87
CA GLN A 93 -5.13 -10.67 -7.80
C GLN A 93 -4.78 -12.01 -8.47
N SER A 94 -3.50 -12.32 -8.64
CA SER A 94 -3.02 -13.56 -9.27
C SER A 94 -2.52 -14.58 -8.24
N LEU A 95 -2.68 -14.31 -6.95
CA LEU A 95 -2.21 -15.17 -5.87
C LEU A 95 -3.09 -16.42 -5.79
N THR A 96 -2.47 -17.59 -5.90
CA THR A 96 -3.14 -18.87 -5.72
C THR A 96 -2.85 -19.44 -4.34
N ALA A 97 -3.74 -20.29 -3.82
CA ALA A 97 -3.49 -21.00 -2.58
C ALA A 97 -2.19 -21.81 -2.68
N HIS A 98 -1.35 -21.72 -1.66
CA HIS A 98 -0.08 -22.45 -1.60
C HIS A 98 0.37 -22.61 -0.15
N SER A 99 1.12 -23.68 0.11
CA SER A 99 1.83 -23.87 1.37
C SER A 99 3.06 -22.97 1.45
N PHE A 100 3.50 -22.65 2.65
CA PHE A 100 4.73 -21.92 2.88
C PHE A 100 5.93 -22.66 2.24
N GLU A 101 6.70 -21.94 1.42
CA GLU A 101 7.94 -22.44 0.84
C GLU A 101 9.08 -21.51 1.24
N SER A 102 9.98 -21.97 2.10
CA SER A 102 11.07 -21.13 2.60
C SER A 102 11.94 -20.54 1.48
N ASN A 103 12.28 -19.26 1.62
CA ASN A 103 13.17 -18.54 0.73
C ASN A 103 14.67 -18.81 1.02
N VAL A 104 14.97 -19.54 2.10
CA VAL A 104 16.33 -19.92 2.47
C VAL A 104 16.97 -20.72 1.33
N GLY A 105 18.12 -20.25 0.83
CA GLY A 105 18.86 -20.93 -0.22
C GLY A 105 18.42 -20.59 -1.65
N LYS A 106 17.39 -19.76 -1.85
CA LYS A 106 16.79 -19.54 -3.18
C LYS A 106 17.45 -18.43 -4.00
N TYR A 107 17.87 -17.34 -3.35
CA TYR A 107 18.61 -16.27 -4.01
C TYR A 107 20.05 -16.24 -3.51
N ILE A 108 20.99 -16.06 -4.43
CA ILE A 108 22.43 -15.97 -4.15
C ILE A 108 22.93 -14.65 -4.70
N ASN A 109 23.62 -13.88 -3.86
CA ASN A 109 24.33 -12.70 -4.34
C ASN A 109 25.53 -13.17 -5.20
N PRO A 110 25.59 -12.79 -6.48
CA PRO A 110 26.63 -13.26 -7.39
C PRO A 110 28.04 -12.78 -7.01
N GLU A 111 28.16 -11.69 -6.24
CA GLU A 111 29.46 -11.11 -5.87
C GLU A 111 30.14 -11.84 -4.71
N ASN A 112 29.38 -12.37 -3.76
CA ASN A 112 29.91 -12.93 -2.51
C ASN A 112 29.33 -14.30 -2.13
N GLY A 113 28.39 -14.84 -2.91
CA GLY A 113 27.76 -16.13 -2.67
C GLY A 113 26.79 -16.17 -1.48
N THR A 114 26.45 -15.04 -0.87
CA THR A 114 25.55 -15.03 0.30
C THR A 114 24.10 -15.21 -0.11
N TYR A 115 23.39 -16.07 0.61
CA TYR A 115 21.95 -16.23 0.44
C TYR A 115 21.18 -15.04 0.99
N PHE A 116 20.11 -14.64 0.32
CA PHE A 116 19.19 -13.60 0.80
C PHE A 116 17.75 -13.89 0.41
N ALA A 117 16.80 -13.23 1.08
CA ALA A 117 15.40 -13.14 0.66
C ALA A 117 15.18 -11.79 0.00
N MET A 118 14.42 -11.71 -1.10
CA MET A 118 14.20 -10.43 -1.77
C MET A 118 13.24 -9.55 -0.97
N TYR A 119 12.12 -10.12 -0.52
CA TYR A 119 11.06 -9.42 0.19
C TYR A 119 10.62 -10.12 1.47
N GLY A 120 10.47 -11.45 1.44
CA GLY A 120 9.99 -12.21 2.60
C GLY A 120 10.46 -13.66 2.66
N ASP A 121 9.98 -14.35 3.68
CA ASP A 121 10.41 -15.71 4.02
C ASP A 121 9.80 -16.78 3.11
N CYS A 122 8.70 -16.48 2.40
CA CYS A 122 8.06 -17.41 1.47
C CYS A 122 8.48 -17.11 0.02
N HIS A 123 9.18 -18.04 -0.62
CA HIS A 123 9.64 -17.97 -2.01
C HIS A 123 8.48 -17.76 -3.01
N LEU A 124 7.31 -18.36 -2.76
CA LEU A 124 6.17 -18.25 -3.66
C LEU A 124 5.53 -16.85 -3.61
N CYS A 125 5.45 -16.24 -2.41
CA CYS A 125 5.01 -14.85 -2.23
C CYS A 125 6.02 -13.85 -2.81
N ASP A 126 7.32 -14.15 -2.69
CA ASP A 126 8.41 -13.29 -3.17
C ASP A 126 8.29 -13.00 -4.69
N ARG A 127 7.79 -13.97 -5.47
CA ARG A 127 7.52 -13.82 -6.92
C ARG A 127 6.45 -12.79 -7.25
N TYR A 128 5.61 -12.43 -6.27
CA TYR A 128 4.61 -11.36 -6.36
C TYR A 128 5.06 -10.08 -5.65
N HIS A 129 6.34 -9.97 -5.31
CA HIS A 129 6.93 -8.87 -4.54
C HIS A 129 6.40 -8.75 -3.11
N MET A 130 5.82 -9.82 -2.55
CA MET A 130 5.16 -9.81 -1.25
C MET A 130 6.10 -10.27 -0.12
N ALA A 131 6.19 -9.45 0.93
CA ALA A 131 6.87 -9.78 2.16
C ALA A 131 5.93 -10.58 3.09
N SER A 132 6.22 -11.87 3.27
CA SER A 132 5.49 -12.74 4.18
C SER A 132 6.42 -13.47 5.15
N ARG A 133 5.84 -13.99 6.24
CA ARG A 133 6.46 -14.89 7.22
C ARG A 133 5.68 -16.19 7.29
N GLU A 134 6.32 -17.26 7.76
CA GLU A 134 5.68 -18.56 8.01
C GLU A 134 4.60 -18.43 9.10
N GLN A 135 4.94 -17.76 10.21
CA GLN A 135 4.06 -17.56 11.35
C GLN A 135 4.04 -16.09 11.77
N TYR A 136 2.85 -15.61 12.12
CA TYR A 136 2.63 -14.33 12.76
C TYR A 136 2.11 -14.58 14.17
N THR A 137 2.74 -13.95 15.17
CA THR A 137 2.44 -14.18 16.59
C THR A 137 2.24 -12.83 17.28
N ASN A 138 1.04 -12.61 17.83
CA ASN A 138 0.67 -11.38 18.52
C ASN A 138 0.98 -10.10 17.72
N GLU A 139 0.74 -10.12 16.40
CA GLU A 139 1.00 -8.98 15.54
C GLU A 139 0.02 -7.84 15.81
N ASP A 140 0.56 -6.63 15.88
CA ASP A 140 -0.22 -5.41 16.09
C ASP A 140 -0.78 -4.90 14.75
N LEU A 141 -2.06 -5.19 14.48
CA LEU A 141 -2.74 -4.63 13.30
C LEU A 141 -3.05 -3.13 13.46
N ASN A 142 -2.99 -2.59 14.68
CA ASN A 142 -3.34 -1.19 14.94
C ASN A 142 -2.34 -0.25 14.30
N VAL A 143 -1.02 -0.55 14.36
CA VAL A 143 -0.01 0.27 13.68
C VAL A 143 -0.20 0.26 12.17
N LEU A 144 -0.62 -0.88 11.59
CA LEU A 144 -0.92 -1.02 10.16
C LEU A 144 -2.11 -0.13 9.75
N ASN A 145 -3.20 -0.17 10.52
CA ASN A 145 -4.37 0.66 10.25
C ASN A 145 -4.09 2.15 10.52
N PHE A 146 -3.26 2.47 11.51
CA PHE A 146 -2.78 3.83 11.75
C PHE A 146 -2.02 4.38 10.53
N GLU A 147 -1.04 3.62 10.01
CA GLU A 147 -0.27 3.97 8.81
C GLU A 147 -1.17 4.15 7.59
N ARG A 148 -2.14 3.25 7.40
CA ARG A 148 -3.20 3.33 6.39
C ARG A 148 -3.97 4.66 6.49
N ILE A 149 -4.42 5.02 7.70
CA ILE A 149 -5.24 6.21 7.92
C ILE A 149 -4.43 7.51 7.81
N LYS A 150 -3.18 7.50 8.26
CA LYS A 150 -2.35 8.70 8.34
C LYS A 150 -1.72 9.07 7.00
N TRP A 151 -1.22 8.09 6.26
CA TRP A 151 -0.41 8.33 5.06
C TRP A 151 -0.95 7.65 3.80
N GLY A 152 -1.90 6.73 3.96
CA GLY A 152 -2.52 6.00 2.85
C GLY A 152 -1.99 4.60 2.67
N GLY A 153 -1.20 4.11 3.64
CA GLY A 153 -0.53 2.81 3.62
C GLY A 153 0.99 2.97 3.57
N ILE A 154 1.74 2.16 4.31
CA ILE A 154 3.22 2.20 4.30
C ILE A 154 3.77 0.84 3.90
N ARG A 155 3.29 -0.23 4.54
CA ARG A 155 3.77 -1.60 4.33
C ARG A 155 3.00 -2.29 3.21
N LEU A 156 2.97 -1.66 2.02
CA LEU A 156 2.06 -2.02 0.92
C LEU A 156 2.22 -3.46 0.41
N ASN A 157 3.41 -4.04 0.54
CA ASN A 157 3.70 -5.42 0.13
C ASN A 157 3.77 -6.41 1.31
N TYR A 158 3.45 -6.00 2.54
CA TYR A 158 3.46 -6.90 3.69
C TYR A 158 2.16 -7.71 3.74
N LEU A 159 2.26 -9.03 3.84
CA LEU A 159 1.10 -9.92 3.68
C LEU A 159 -0.05 -9.61 4.66
N LEU A 160 0.26 -9.37 5.95
CA LEU A 160 -0.77 -8.99 6.93
C LEU A 160 -1.39 -7.62 6.64
N TYR A 161 -0.60 -6.67 6.14
CA TYR A 161 -1.13 -5.36 5.74
C TYR A 161 -2.13 -5.52 4.59
N VAL A 162 -1.76 -6.31 3.57
CA VAL A 162 -2.63 -6.55 2.41
C VAL A 162 -3.92 -7.26 2.82
N MET A 163 -3.84 -8.27 3.68
CA MET A 163 -5.04 -8.93 4.22
C MET A 163 -5.94 -7.94 4.96
N LEU A 164 -5.38 -7.12 5.86
CA LEU A 164 -6.12 -6.11 6.62
C LEU A 164 -6.75 -5.06 5.69
N ASP A 165 -6.02 -4.56 4.70
CA ASP A 165 -6.49 -3.49 3.82
C ASP A 165 -7.63 -3.97 2.92
N LEU A 166 -7.51 -5.20 2.36
CA LEU A 166 -8.59 -5.85 1.63
C LEU A 166 -9.82 -6.14 2.52
N GLU A 167 -9.61 -6.55 3.78
CA GLU A 167 -10.71 -6.74 4.71
C GLU A 167 -11.43 -5.42 5.01
N LEU A 168 -10.69 -4.33 5.23
CA LEU A 168 -11.26 -3.03 5.53
C LEU A 168 -11.99 -2.43 4.33
N ILE A 169 -11.43 -2.51 3.11
CA ILE A 169 -12.12 -1.99 1.92
C ILE A 169 -13.38 -2.80 1.59
N SER A 170 -13.42 -4.10 1.93
CA SER A 170 -14.64 -4.93 1.74
C SER A 170 -15.84 -4.45 2.56
N LYS A 171 -15.60 -3.63 3.59
CA LYS A 171 -16.62 -3.04 4.47
C LYS A 171 -16.97 -1.60 4.07
N GLU A 172 -16.26 -1.00 3.11
CA GLU A 172 -16.54 0.36 2.66
C GLU A 172 -17.70 0.35 1.66
N GLU A 173 -18.72 1.15 1.96
CA GLU A 173 -19.90 1.34 1.13
C GLU A 173 -19.89 2.74 0.50
N ASN A 174 -20.69 2.94 -0.53
CA ASN A 174 -20.94 4.26 -1.14
C ASN A 174 -19.68 4.94 -1.73
N LEU A 175 -18.81 4.17 -2.38
CA LEU A 175 -17.72 4.70 -3.18
C LEU A 175 -18.30 5.26 -4.49
N SER A 176 -18.17 6.57 -4.68
CA SER A 176 -18.63 7.25 -5.90
C SER A 176 -17.51 8.12 -6.46
N VAL A 177 -17.08 7.80 -7.67
CA VAL A 177 -16.08 8.58 -8.41
C VAL A 177 -16.76 9.82 -8.97
N GLN A 178 -16.22 10.99 -8.66
CA GLN A 178 -16.68 12.28 -9.17
C GLN A 178 -15.82 12.72 -10.36
N GLU A 179 -16.35 13.65 -11.16
CA GLU A 179 -15.59 14.26 -12.26
C GLU A 179 -14.28 14.90 -11.77
N GLU A 180 -14.28 15.48 -10.57
CA GLU A 180 -13.09 16.06 -9.94
C GLU A 180 -12.01 15.00 -9.66
N ASP A 181 -12.39 13.79 -9.22
CA ASP A 181 -11.43 12.71 -8.98
C ASP A 181 -10.71 12.31 -10.28
N VAL A 182 -11.48 12.20 -11.37
CA VAL A 182 -10.95 11.87 -12.70
C VAL A 182 -10.09 13.01 -13.24
N ALA A 183 -10.50 14.26 -13.04
CA ALA A 183 -9.70 15.43 -13.44
C ALA A 183 -8.35 15.47 -12.72
N ILE A 184 -8.32 15.17 -11.41
CA ILE A 184 -7.07 15.05 -10.65
C ILE A 184 -6.21 13.92 -11.23
N LEU A 185 -6.78 12.73 -11.48
CA LEU A 185 -6.01 11.62 -12.05
C LEU A 185 -5.41 12.00 -13.42
N ARG A 186 -6.19 12.62 -14.32
CA ARG A 186 -5.71 13.08 -15.63
C ARG A 186 -4.56 14.08 -15.49
N HIS A 187 -4.65 15.01 -14.54
CA HIS A 187 -3.59 15.97 -14.27
C HIS A 187 -2.32 15.28 -13.74
N VAL A 188 -2.46 14.31 -12.82
CA VAL A 188 -1.33 13.50 -12.34
C VAL A 188 -0.65 12.75 -13.50
N LEU A 189 -1.43 12.08 -14.36
CA LEU A 189 -0.90 11.36 -15.52
C LEU A 189 -0.18 12.29 -16.50
N ALA A 190 -0.71 13.49 -16.76
CA ALA A 190 -0.06 14.49 -17.60
C ALA A 190 1.28 14.97 -17.01
N ILE A 191 1.39 15.10 -15.68
CA ILE A 191 2.64 15.45 -15.00
C ILE A 191 3.68 14.33 -15.13
N ILE A 192 3.25 13.07 -14.98
CA ILE A 192 4.10 11.89 -15.15
C ILE A 192 4.62 11.82 -16.60
N ALA A 193 3.75 12.01 -17.58
CA ALA A 193 4.12 11.96 -19.01
C ALA A 193 5.03 13.13 -19.45
N SER A 194 4.96 14.27 -18.75
CA SER A 194 5.80 15.45 -19.02
C SER A 194 7.05 15.54 -18.13
N SER A 195 7.36 14.49 -17.36
CA SER A 195 8.57 14.45 -16.55
C SER A 195 9.81 14.36 -17.44
N GLU A 196 10.89 15.00 -17.01
CA GLU A 196 12.14 14.98 -17.76
C GLU A 196 12.69 13.54 -17.79
N PRO A 197 13.35 13.08 -18.88
CA PRO A 197 13.86 11.71 -18.98
C PRO A 197 14.71 11.26 -17.78
N THR A 198 15.40 12.22 -17.16
CA THR A 198 16.28 11.98 -16.01
C THR A 198 15.65 12.24 -14.64
N ASP A 199 14.38 12.65 -14.57
CA ASP A 199 13.65 12.74 -13.31
C ASP A 199 13.64 11.37 -12.63
N ALA A 200 13.82 11.34 -11.31
CA ALA A 200 13.58 10.14 -10.51
C ALA A 200 12.35 10.34 -9.63
N ALA A 201 11.95 9.30 -8.90
CA ALA A 201 10.77 9.33 -8.03
C ALA A 201 10.70 10.58 -7.12
N ARG A 202 11.82 11.03 -6.55
CA ARG A 202 11.84 12.23 -5.71
C ARG A 202 11.54 13.53 -6.48
N GLN A 203 11.94 13.63 -7.74
CA GLN A 203 11.59 14.76 -8.61
C GLN A 203 10.11 14.69 -8.97
N LEU A 204 9.60 13.51 -9.33
CA LEU A 204 8.17 13.32 -9.61
C LEU A 204 7.32 13.72 -8.40
N GLU A 205 7.69 13.30 -7.18
CA GLU A 205 6.97 13.70 -5.95
C GLU A 205 6.86 15.22 -5.81
N LYS A 206 7.94 15.95 -6.08
CA LYS A 206 7.95 17.43 -6.02
C LYS A 206 7.05 18.03 -7.10
N ARG A 207 7.04 17.46 -8.30
CA ARG A 207 6.17 17.90 -9.40
C ARG A 207 4.69 17.67 -9.09
N LEU A 208 4.37 16.65 -8.31
CA LEU A 208 3.02 16.36 -7.83
C LEU A 208 2.56 17.28 -6.68
N HIS A 209 3.43 18.16 -6.17
CA HIS A 209 3.07 19.11 -5.12
C HIS A 209 1.97 20.07 -5.59
N GLY A 210 0.88 20.17 -4.83
CA GLY A 210 -0.22 21.08 -5.12
C GLY A 210 -1.25 20.56 -6.14
N VAL A 211 -1.00 19.42 -6.80
CA VAL A 211 -1.94 18.81 -7.75
C VAL A 211 -3.20 18.31 -7.06
N PHE A 212 -3.03 17.73 -5.87
CA PHE A 212 -4.11 17.32 -4.99
C PHE A 212 -3.71 17.55 -3.52
N PRO A 213 -4.68 17.73 -2.61
CA PRO A 213 -4.39 17.95 -1.20
C PRO A 213 -3.56 16.78 -0.62
N SER A 214 -2.30 17.04 -0.31
CA SER A 214 -1.37 15.99 0.15
C SER A 214 -0.19 16.54 0.93
N SER A 215 0.25 15.77 1.93
CA SER A 215 1.60 15.92 2.51
C SER A 215 2.66 15.28 1.61
N LYS A 216 3.95 15.55 1.88
CA LYS A 216 5.07 14.86 1.19
C LYS A 216 4.94 13.34 1.33
N ASN A 217 4.71 12.85 2.55
CA ASN A 217 4.64 11.40 2.81
C ASN A 217 3.43 10.77 2.10
N GLU A 218 2.30 11.47 2.03
CA GLU A 218 1.14 11.00 1.26
C GLU A 218 1.43 10.91 -0.24
N ARG A 219 2.25 11.80 -0.80
CA ARG A 219 2.70 11.69 -2.21
C ARG A 219 3.70 10.56 -2.40
N ASP A 220 4.60 10.35 -1.44
CA ASP A 220 5.53 9.22 -1.48
C ASP A 220 4.76 7.90 -1.57
N VAL A 221 3.79 7.70 -0.67
CA VAL A 221 2.91 6.52 -0.65
C VAL A 221 2.05 6.43 -1.92
N PHE A 222 1.49 7.55 -2.39
CA PHE A 222 0.69 7.56 -3.60
C PHE A 222 1.45 7.00 -4.81
N MET A 223 2.72 7.39 -4.98
CA MET A 223 3.56 6.86 -6.06
C MET A 223 3.92 5.39 -5.85
N GLU A 224 4.18 4.97 -4.61
CA GLU A 224 4.39 3.55 -4.29
C GLU A 224 3.18 2.70 -4.67
N ILE A 225 1.96 3.16 -4.39
CA ILE A 225 0.72 2.48 -4.76
C ILE A 225 0.61 2.34 -6.29
N LEU A 226 0.89 3.41 -7.04
CA LEU A 226 0.89 3.37 -8.50
C LEU A 226 1.97 2.43 -9.05
N ALA A 227 3.16 2.40 -8.46
CA ALA A 227 4.23 1.49 -8.85
C ALA A 227 3.86 0.02 -8.56
N SER A 228 3.32 -0.28 -7.38
CA SER A 228 2.81 -1.62 -7.02
C SER A 228 1.65 -2.07 -7.91
N ALA A 229 0.85 -1.13 -8.44
CA ALA A 229 -0.19 -1.41 -9.42
C ALA A 229 0.33 -1.53 -10.87
N GLY A 230 1.65 -1.41 -11.09
CA GLY A 230 2.28 -1.48 -12.41
C GLY A 230 2.10 -0.23 -13.28
N ILE A 231 1.54 0.86 -12.73
CA ILE A 231 1.32 2.12 -13.44
C ILE A 231 2.64 2.89 -13.59
N LEU A 232 3.46 2.91 -12.53
CA LEU A 232 4.80 3.50 -12.53
C LEU A 232 5.89 2.41 -12.59
N ALA A 233 5.72 1.43 -13.48
CA ALA A 233 6.70 0.37 -13.68
C ALA A 233 7.92 0.89 -14.46
N PRO A 234 9.16 0.57 -14.05
CA PRO A 234 10.34 0.94 -14.81
C PRO A 234 10.42 0.15 -16.12
N SER A 235 10.79 0.80 -17.22
CA SER A 235 10.95 0.16 -18.54
C SER A 235 12.26 -0.60 -18.69
N LYS A 236 13.22 -0.37 -17.79
CA LYS A 236 14.57 -0.95 -17.80
C LYS A 236 14.92 -1.44 -16.40
N ASP A 237 15.67 -2.54 -16.34
CA ASP A 237 16.32 -2.95 -15.11
C ASP A 237 17.50 -2.01 -14.82
N ARG A 238 17.41 -1.30 -13.69
CA ARG A 238 18.41 -0.32 -13.26
C ARG A 238 18.36 -0.11 -11.75
N PRO A 239 19.49 0.22 -11.11
CA PRO A 239 19.49 0.56 -9.70
C PRO A 239 18.75 1.89 -9.46
N GLY A 240 18.17 2.02 -8.27
CA GLY A 240 17.68 3.28 -7.74
C GLY A 240 18.79 4.35 -7.74
N ARG A 241 18.43 5.63 -7.83
CA ARG A 241 19.43 6.73 -7.81
C ARG A 241 20.05 7.00 -6.43
N GLY A 242 19.91 6.07 -5.48
CA GLY A 242 20.36 6.24 -4.10
C GLY A 242 19.73 7.44 -3.40
N GLY A 243 20.26 7.79 -2.23
CA GLY A 243 19.83 8.93 -1.43
C GLY A 243 18.94 8.56 -0.24
N LYS A 244 18.72 9.55 0.64
CA LYS A 244 17.88 9.40 1.84
C LYS A 244 16.40 9.44 1.47
N ASN A 245 15.89 8.36 0.89
CA ASN A 245 14.46 8.15 0.64
C ASN A 245 14.07 6.71 1.01
N ASP A 246 12.79 6.54 1.31
CA ASP A 246 12.22 5.25 1.72
C ASP A 246 11.43 4.61 0.57
N PHE A 247 11.78 4.95 -0.69
CA PHE A 247 11.11 4.37 -1.85
C PHE A 247 11.54 2.92 -2.07
N PHE A 248 10.60 2.12 -2.54
CA PHE A 248 10.77 0.70 -2.74
C PHE A 248 10.28 0.26 -4.13
N ALA A 249 8.99 0.35 -4.43
CA ALA A 249 8.45 -0.07 -5.72
C ALA A 249 8.74 0.97 -6.82
N VAL A 250 8.70 2.27 -6.49
CA VAL A 250 8.92 3.35 -7.47
C VAL A 250 10.40 3.76 -7.60
N VAL A 251 11.30 3.15 -6.82
CA VAL A 251 12.71 3.61 -6.71
C VAL A 251 13.49 3.55 -8.02
N ASN A 252 13.13 2.61 -8.90
CA ASN A 252 13.79 2.40 -10.19
C ASN A 252 13.13 3.20 -11.34
N TRP A 253 11.97 3.81 -11.09
CA TRP A 253 11.25 4.62 -12.07
C TRP A 253 12.03 5.89 -12.43
N ARG A 254 12.01 6.27 -13.71
CA ARG A 254 12.51 7.56 -14.22
C ARG A 254 11.49 8.20 -15.14
N GLY A 255 11.61 9.50 -15.38
CA GLY A 255 10.71 10.22 -16.29
C GLY A 255 10.62 9.62 -17.70
N GLU A 256 11.69 9.02 -18.21
CA GLU A 256 11.64 8.31 -19.51
C GLU A 256 10.72 7.07 -19.51
N ASP A 257 10.33 6.54 -18.35
CA ASP A 257 9.38 5.43 -18.25
C ASP A 257 7.92 5.89 -18.44
N SER A 258 7.61 7.16 -18.17
CA SER A 258 6.24 7.68 -18.12
C SER A 258 5.34 6.80 -17.22
N TYR A 259 4.06 6.66 -17.54
CA TYR A 259 3.17 5.66 -16.96
C TYR A 259 2.78 4.59 -17.99
N SER A 260 2.41 3.40 -17.50
CA SER A 260 1.85 2.34 -18.33
C SER A 260 0.40 2.64 -18.71
N GLU A 261 0.15 2.99 -19.97
CA GLU A 261 -1.20 3.20 -20.51
C GLU A 261 -2.08 1.96 -20.33
N GLN A 262 -1.50 0.76 -20.50
CA GLN A 262 -2.21 -0.50 -20.33
C GLN A 262 -2.67 -0.71 -18.88
N ALA A 263 -1.82 -0.38 -17.89
CA ALA A 263 -2.19 -0.49 -16.47
C ALA A 263 -3.24 0.57 -16.09
N VAL A 264 -3.08 1.79 -16.59
CA VAL A 264 -4.07 2.86 -16.42
C VAL A 264 -5.42 2.46 -17.00
N GLN A 265 -5.45 1.92 -18.23
CA GLN A 265 -6.70 1.46 -18.84
C GLN A 265 -7.31 0.27 -18.08
N ASN A 266 -6.48 -0.65 -17.58
CA ASN A 266 -6.97 -1.80 -16.82
C ASN A 266 -7.67 -1.40 -15.51
N PHE A 267 -7.12 -0.42 -14.79
CA PHE A 267 -7.68 0.01 -13.51
C PHE A 267 -8.70 1.14 -13.64
N PHE A 268 -8.46 2.12 -14.51
CA PHE A 268 -9.22 3.38 -14.55
C PHE A 268 -9.98 3.60 -15.85
N GLY A 269 -9.87 2.70 -16.83
CA GLY A 269 -10.55 2.79 -18.12
C GLY A 269 -12.07 3.06 -18.06
N PRO A 270 -12.83 2.52 -17.09
CA PRO A 270 -14.25 2.86 -16.95
C PRO A 270 -14.56 4.34 -16.68
N TRP A 271 -13.57 5.14 -16.24
CA TRP A 271 -13.73 6.56 -15.89
C TRP A 271 -12.94 7.52 -16.79
N LEU A 272 -11.99 7.02 -17.58
CA LEU A 272 -11.11 7.83 -18.43
C LEU A 272 -11.62 7.93 -19.86
#